data_AF-A0A518IIT7-F1
#
_entry.id   AF-A0A518IIT7-F1
#
_cell.length_a   1.000
_cell.length_b   1.000
_cell.length_c   1.000
_cell.angle_alpha   90.00
_cell.angle_beta   90.00
_cell.angle_gamma   90.00
#
_symmetry.space_group_name_H-M   'P 1'
#
loop_
_entity.id
_entity.type
_entity.pdbx_description
1 polymer ?
#
loop_
_entity_poly.entity_id
_entity_poly.type
_entity_poly.pdbx_seq_one_letter_code
_entity_poly.pdbx_strand_id
1 'polypeptide(L)'
;MHSYIKSLILAALCCALAPAFTQADEASEDPFKPFPDQLAPSLFNEVEDKYEFGIRAEEKALYYYVLKHLRETSLQDQKQAAQFNLQQRRSELKTFKEHPKLKLPLFPDIFKNSNRYKGRLVTLTGRVRKLIHYPAEKNEYGIKTLYEAWLFTDDSQQNPTVVVCTDVPPELKDGLPKGTDVIDHVTVTGYLFKMYVYNAQDATRVAPLILAGQLEWTPQVVDEKGSLLFSQILAGTLIILIAGVAFAMWKASQKDKQFREARLKTSEEQVSFNQLESPPAATQVEPKLAAESKSEPKTESKSESKSDDKTPE
;
A
#
# COMPACT_ATOMS: atom_id res chain seq x y z
N MET A 1 71.69 -89.76 -1.58
CA MET A 1 71.21 -90.42 -2.81
C MET A 1 69.77 -89.98 -3.05
N HIS A 2 69.53 -89.33 -4.19
CA HIS A 2 68.23 -89.05 -4.84
C HIS A 2 67.25 -88.13 -4.06
N SER A 3 67.09 -86.83 -4.36
CA SER A 3 66.84 -86.09 -5.62
C SER A 3 65.40 -86.12 -6.17
N TYR A 4 65.06 -84.94 -6.72
CA TYR A 4 64.10 -84.59 -7.78
C TYR A 4 62.66 -84.31 -7.31
N ILE A 5 62.16 -83.07 -7.29
CA ILE A 5 62.00 -82.03 -8.36
C ILE A 5 60.97 -82.45 -9.43
N LYS A 6 59.92 -81.61 -9.58
CA LYS A 6 59.31 -81.04 -10.82
C LYS A 6 57.89 -80.56 -10.45
N SER A 7 57.54 -79.28 -10.32
CA SER A 7 57.62 -78.11 -11.23
C SER A 7 56.65 -78.16 -12.41
N LEU A 8 55.66 -77.25 -12.43
CA LEU A 8 55.15 -76.42 -13.55
C LEU A 8 54.01 -75.53 -13.00
N ILE A 9 54.15 -74.21 -12.80
CA ILE A 9 54.30 -73.05 -13.72
C ILE A 9 52.96 -72.49 -14.25
N LEU A 10 52.72 -71.22 -13.86
CA LEU A 10 51.93 -70.11 -14.48
C LEU A 10 50.44 -70.34 -14.81
N ALA A 11 49.52 -69.39 -14.61
CA ALA A 11 49.66 -67.97 -14.89
C ALA A 11 48.81 -67.07 -13.97
N ALA A 12 49.30 -65.85 -13.82
CA ALA A 12 48.70 -64.74 -13.12
C ALA A 12 47.37 -64.27 -13.73
N LEU A 13 46.46 -63.84 -12.87
CA LEU A 13 45.60 -62.70 -13.19
C LEU A 13 45.44 -61.84 -11.94
N CYS A 14 46.25 -60.78 -11.88
CA CYS A 14 46.00 -59.63 -11.02
C CYS A 14 44.71 -58.95 -11.50
N CYS A 15 43.63 -59.07 -10.74
CA CYS A 15 42.57 -58.08 -10.77
C CYS A 15 42.53 -57.41 -9.40
N ALA A 16 43.28 -56.33 -9.29
CA ALA A 16 43.06 -55.30 -8.30
C ALA A 16 41.59 -54.85 -8.43
N LEU A 17 40.79 -55.12 -7.41
CA LEU A 17 39.53 -54.43 -7.18
C LEU A 17 39.87 -52.97 -6.85
N ALA A 18 39.98 -52.15 -7.89
CA ALA A 18 39.86 -50.71 -7.73
C ALA A 18 38.47 -50.42 -7.13
N PRO A 19 38.35 -49.49 -6.16
CA PRO A 19 37.03 -48.99 -5.77
C PRO A 19 36.42 -48.38 -7.03
N ALA A 20 35.32 -48.97 -7.49
CA ALA A 20 34.53 -48.42 -8.57
C ALA A 20 34.24 -46.96 -8.21
N PHE A 21 34.66 -46.09 -9.12
CA PHE A 21 34.41 -44.67 -9.10
C PHE A 21 32.99 -44.43 -8.60
N THR A 22 32.92 -43.59 -7.57
CA THR A 22 31.83 -42.69 -7.26
C THR A 22 30.94 -42.54 -8.48
N GLN A 23 29.81 -43.24 -8.43
CA GLN A 23 28.68 -42.95 -9.28
C GLN A 23 28.39 -41.48 -8.99
N ALA A 24 28.85 -40.62 -9.90
CA ALA A 24 28.43 -39.25 -9.97
C ALA A 24 26.92 -39.34 -9.90
N ASP A 25 26.39 -38.84 -8.79
CA ASP A 25 24.98 -38.62 -8.58
C ASP A 25 24.49 -37.92 -9.84
N GLU A 26 23.85 -38.70 -10.72
CA GLU A 26 23.22 -38.20 -11.92
C GLU A 26 22.37 -37.06 -11.40
N ALA A 27 22.70 -35.84 -11.83
CA ALA A 27 21.89 -34.68 -11.63
C ALA A 27 20.49 -35.06 -12.11
N SER A 28 19.65 -35.49 -11.17
CA SER A 28 18.21 -35.39 -11.24
C SER A 28 17.99 -33.92 -11.54
N GLU A 29 17.90 -33.59 -12.83
CA GLU A 29 17.47 -32.28 -13.29
C GLU A 29 16.11 -32.05 -12.65
N ASP A 30 16.13 -31.31 -11.54
CA ASP A 30 14.95 -30.91 -10.82
C ASP A 30 14.09 -30.09 -11.81
N PRO A 31 12.89 -30.57 -12.19
CA PRO A 31 12.02 -29.85 -13.10
C PRO A 31 11.57 -28.50 -12.55
N PHE A 32 11.97 -28.15 -11.31
CA PHE A 32 11.68 -26.91 -10.61
C PHE A 32 12.91 -26.07 -10.23
N LYS A 33 14.06 -26.31 -10.88
CA LYS A 33 15.20 -25.37 -10.87
C LYS A 33 15.24 -24.56 -12.18
N PRO A 34 14.33 -23.58 -12.41
CA PRO A 34 14.30 -22.87 -13.70
C PRO A 34 15.55 -22.00 -13.94
N PHE A 35 16.33 -21.72 -12.90
CA PHE A 35 17.60 -20.97 -12.99
C PHE A 35 18.67 -21.65 -12.12
N PRO A 36 19.85 -21.98 -12.67
CA PRO A 36 20.90 -22.69 -11.95
C PRO A 36 21.40 -21.92 -10.71
N ASP A 37 21.25 -20.60 -10.74
CA ASP A 37 21.78 -19.65 -9.76
C ASP A 37 20.73 -19.19 -8.73
N GLN A 38 19.72 -19.99 -8.40
CA GLN A 38 18.85 -19.67 -7.24
C GLN A 38 19.36 -20.32 -5.95
N LEU A 39 19.27 -19.58 -4.84
CA LEU A 39 19.52 -20.13 -3.53
C LEU A 39 18.41 -21.10 -3.13
N ALA A 40 18.80 -22.23 -2.56
CA ALA A 40 17.85 -23.18 -2.01
C ALA A 40 17.12 -22.55 -0.81
N PRO A 41 15.78 -22.63 -0.73
CA PRO A 41 15.03 -22.10 0.41
C PRO A 41 15.44 -22.73 1.74
N SER A 42 15.96 -23.96 1.73
CA SER A 42 16.46 -24.66 2.93
C SER A 42 17.62 -23.94 3.63
N LEU A 43 18.39 -23.10 2.92
CA LEU A 43 19.42 -22.26 3.52
C LEU A 43 18.86 -21.26 4.54
N PHE A 44 17.56 -20.93 4.44
CA PHE A 44 16.90 -19.94 5.28
C PHE A 44 16.16 -20.59 6.48
N ASN A 45 16.27 -21.91 6.67
CA ASN A 45 15.56 -22.61 7.75
C ASN A 45 16.00 -22.15 9.15
N GLU A 46 17.25 -21.70 9.29
CA GLU A 46 17.80 -21.16 10.55
C GLU A 46 17.44 -19.69 10.78
N VAL A 47 16.83 -19.03 9.79
CA VAL A 47 16.41 -17.62 9.90
C VAL A 47 15.08 -17.53 10.62
N GLU A 48 15.07 -16.85 11.77
CA GLU A 48 13.89 -16.75 12.63
C GLU A 48 13.07 -15.49 12.34
N ASP A 49 11.76 -15.69 12.17
CA ASP A 49 10.81 -14.58 11.99
C ASP A 49 10.45 -13.95 13.34
N LYS A 50 10.24 -12.64 13.34
CA LYS A 50 9.65 -11.88 14.48
C LYS A 50 10.45 -12.00 15.78
N TYR A 51 11.74 -12.30 15.67
CA TYR A 51 12.67 -12.27 16.78
C TYR A 51 13.16 -10.84 17.05
N GLU A 52 13.94 -10.64 18.12
CA GLU A 52 14.55 -9.36 18.53
C GLU A 52 15.08 -8.51 17.36
N PHE A 53 15.17 -7.20 17.58
CA PHE A 53 15.58 -6.22 16.57
C PHE A 53 16.91 -6.59 15.88
N GLY A 54 16.97 -6.37 14.57
CA GLY A 54 18.20 -6.51 13.79
C GLY A 54 18.41 -7.89 13.13
N ILE A 55 19.64 -8.12 12.68
CA ILE A 55 20.13 -9.38 12.10
C ILE A 55 20.94 -10.10 13.17
N ARG A 56 20.61 -11.36 13.45
CA ARG A 56 21.28 -12.16 14.48
C ARG A 56 22.71 -12.51 14.06
N ALA A 57 23.59 -12.80 15.01
CA ALA A 57 24.99 -13.11 14.71
C ALA A 57 25.13 -14.35 13.81
N GLU A 58 24.31 -15.36 14.07
CA GLU A 58 24.13 -16.60 13.31
C GLU A 58 23.55 -16.36 11.90
N GLU A 59 22.71 -15.33 11.75
CA GLU A 59 22.12 -14.97 10.46
C GLU A 59 23.07 -14.15 9.57
N LYS A 60 24.11 -13.52 10.14
CA LYS A 60 24.99 -12.57 9.43
C LYS A 60 25.71 -13.21 8.24
N ALA A 61 26.21 -14.43 8.40
CA ALA A 61 26.91 -15.13 7.32
C ALA A 61 25.98 -15.31 6.11
N LEU A 62 24.78 -15.84 6.33
CA LEU A 62 23.77 -16.00 5.29
C LEU A 62 23.30 -14.66 4.72
N TYR A 63 23.04 -13.68 5.58
CA TYR A 63 22.62 -12.33 5.19
C TYR A 63 23.59 -11.71 4.17
N TYR A 64 24.89 -11.73 4.46
CA TYR A 64 25.90 -11.20 3.56
C TYR A 64 26.10 -12.09 2.32
N TYR A 65 25.96 -13.41 2.45
CA TYR A 65 26.03 -14.32 1.32
C TYR A 65 24.89 -14.07 0.31
N VAL A 66 23.66 -13.86 0.79
CA VAL A 66 22.51 -13.52 -0.06
C VAL A 66 22.75 -12.21 -0.81
N LEU A 67 23.24 -11.17 -0.13
CA LEU A 67 23.58 -9.89 -0.76
C LEU A 67 24.70 -10.03 -1.80
N LYS A 68 25.74 -10.81 -1.50
CA LYS A 68 26.81 -11.11 -2.46
C LYS A 68 26.26 -11.83 -3.68
N HIS A 69 25.44 -12.85 -3.46
CA HIS A 69 24.81 -13.62 -4.52
C HIS A 69 23.96 -12.74 -5.44
N LEU A 70 23.12 -11.87 -4.88
CA LEU A 70 22.29 -10.92 -5.63
C LEU A 70 23.09 -9.88 -6.43
N ARG A 71 24.34 -9.58 -6.06
CA ARG A 71 25.24 -8.71 -6.84
C ARG A 71 25.83 -9.41 -8.06
N GLU A 72 25.97 -10.73 -7.99
CA GLU A 72 26.60 -11.54 -9.03
C GLU A 72 25.57 -12.13 -10.00
N THR A 73 24.35 -12.38 -9.54
CA THR A 73 23.24 -12.81 -10.38
C THR A 73 22.68 -11.63 -11.16
N SER A 74 22.42 -11.81 -12.47
CA SER A 74 21.84 -10.74 -13.28
C SER A 74 20.45 -10.34 -12.77
N LEU A 75 20.11 -9.05 -12.85
CA LEU A 75 18.78 -8.56 -12.45
C LEU A 75 17.66 -9.20 -13.29
N GLN A 76 17.92 -9.53 -14.55
CA GLN A 76 16.96 -10.21 -15.42
C GLN A 76 16.61 -11.59 -14.89
N ASP A 77 17.62 -12.38 -14.49
CA ASP A 77 17.40 -13.72 -13.93
C ASP A 77 16.66 -13.63 -12.59
N GLN A 78 17.02 -12.64 -11.76
CA GLN A 78 16.31 -12.36 -10.51
C GLN A 78 14.82 -12.07 -10.74
N LYS A 79 14.48 -11.26 -11.76
CA LYS A 79 13.10 -10.95 -12.12
C LYS A 79 12.35 -12.16 -12.68
N GLN A 80 13.00 -12.95 -13.53
CA GLN A 80 12.40 -14.14 -14.10
C GLN A 80 12.10 -15.18 -13.02
N ALA A 81 13.02 -15.35 -12.08
CA ALA A 81 12.85 -16.13 -10.86
C ALA A 81 11.68 -15.66 -9.99
N ALA A 82 11.59 -14.36 -9.71
CA ALA A 82 10.49 -13.78 -8.94
C ALA A 82 9.13 -13.96 -9.63
N GLN A 83 9.09 -13.76 -10.95
CA GLN A 83 7.89 -13.97 -11.76
C GLN A 83 7.46 -15.44 -11.75
N PHE A 84 8.40 -16.37 -11.87
CA PHE A 84 8.11 -17.80 -11.74
C PHE A 84 7.51 -18.13 -10.36
N ASN A 85 8.12 -17.64 -9.28
CA ASN A 85 7.61 -17.83 -7.91
C ASN A 85 6.19 -17.28 -7.75
N LEU A 86 5.90 -16.11 -8.32
CA LEU A 86 4.57 -15.51 -8.31
C LEU A 86 3.56 -16.37 -9.09
N GLN A 87 3.94 -16.86 -10.28
CA GLN A 87 3.07 -17.72 -11.09
C GLN A 87 2.75 -19.04 -10.38
N GLN A 88 3.76 -19.68 -9.76
CA GLN A 88 3.55 -20.88 -8.94
C GLN A 88 2.58 -20.60 -7.79
N ARG A 89 2.75 -19.49 -7.07
CA ARG A 89 1.82 -19.14 -5.99
C ARG A 89 0.39 -18.94 -6.50
N ARG A 90 0.23 -18.29 -7.66
CA ARG A 90 -1.09 -18.11 -8.29
C ARG A 90 -1.71 -19.44 -8.72
N SER A 91 -0.92 -20.39 -9.19
CA SER A 91 -1.37 -21.74 -9.54
C SER A 91 -1.55 -22.67 -8.33
N GLU A 92 -1.31 -22.20 -7.09
CA GLU A 92 -1.73 -22.92 -5.88
C GLU A 92 -3.14 -22.48 -5.45
N LEU A 93 -3.48 -21.20 -5.66
CA LEU A 93 -4.67 -20.55 -5.13
C LEU A 93 -5.88 -20.63 -6.08
N LYS A 94 -6.98 -21.23 -5.61
CA LYS A 94 -8.22 -21.43 -6.41
C LYS A 94 -8.71 -20.15 -7.09
N THR A 95 -8.78 -19.03 -6.36
CA THR A 95 -9.26 -17.73 -6.88
C THR A 95 -8.48 -17.27 -8.12
N PHE A 96 -7.15 -17.46 -8.14
CA PHE A 96 -6.31 -17.00 -9.24
C PHE A 96 -6.20 -18.02 -10.38
N LYS A 97 -6.47 -19.30 -10.11
CA LYS A 97 -6.71 -20.31 -11.15
C LYS A 97 -7.96 -20.00 -11.96
N GLU A 98 -9.07 -19.72 -11.28
CA GLU A 98 -10.39 -19.46 -11.89
C GLU A 98 -10.46 -18.08 -12.53
N HIS A 99 -9.74 -17.10 -11.97
CA HIS A 99 -9.71 -15.73 -12.46
C HIS A 99 -8.26 -15.27 -12.75
N PRO A 100 -7.65 -15.76 -13.84
CA PRO A 100 -6.24 -15.47 -14.16
C PRO A 100 -5.95 -13.99 -14.42
N LYS A 101 -6.98 -13.18 -14.68
CA LYS A 101 -6.86 -11.72 -14.88
C LYS A 101 -6.70 -10.95 -13.56
N LEU A 102 -7.08 -11.53 -12.41
CA LEU A 102 -6.95 -10.84 -11.12
C LEU A 102 -5.49 -10.77 -10.71
N LYS A 103 -5.03 -9.61 -10.23
CA LYS A 103 -3.71 -9.44 -9.62
C LYS A 103 -3.74 -10.00 -8.19
N LEU A 104 -2.74 -10.79 -7.82
CA LEU A 104 -2.56 -11.21 -6.43
C LEU A 104 -2.11 -9.99 -5.62
N PRO A 105 -2.81 -9.61 -4.52
CA PRO A 105 -2.28 -8.66 -3.56
C PRO A 105 -1.09 -9.30 -2.85
N LEU A 106 0.10 -9.08 -3.42
CA LEU A 106 1.32 -9.80 -3.09
C LEU A 106 1.81 -9.42 -1.68
N PHE A 107 1.68 -8.16 -1.26
CA PHE A 107 2.11 -7.76 0.08
C PHE A 107 1.30 -8.48 1.18
N PRO A 108 -0.05 -8.45 1.16
CA PRO A 108 -0.85 -9.21 2.12
C PRO A 108 -0.59 -10.72 2.08
N ASP A 109 -0.33 -11.30 0.90
CA ASP A 109 -0.05 -12.73 0.79
C ASP A 109 1.33 -13.10 1.39
N ILE A 110 2.37 -12.28 1.14
CA ILE A 110 3.69 -12.42 1.78
C ILE A 110 3.57 -12.29 3.30
N PHE A 111 2.85 -11.28 3.78
CA PHE A 111 2.73 -11.01 5.21
C PHE A 111 2.04 -12.17 5.96
N LYS A 112 1.02 -12.77 5.35
CA LYS A 112 0.27 -13.90 5.93
C LYS A 112 0.99 -15.24 5.78
N ASN A 113 1.73 -15.42 4.69
CA ASN A 113 2.34 -16.70 4.31
C ASN A 113 3.88 -16.60 4.24
N SER A 114 4.53 -15.87 5.15
CA SER A 114 5.97 -15.57 5.09
C SER A 114 6.84 -16.81 4.86
N ASN A 115 6.54 -17.91 5.56
CA ASN A 115 7.25 -19.19 5.43
C ASN A 115 7.25 -19.75 3.98
N ARG A 116 6.22 -19.48 3.18
CA ARG A 116 6.16 -19.92 1.76
C ARG A 116 7.10 -19.11 0.87
N TYR A 117 7.40 -17.88 1.26
CA TYR A 117 8.20 -16.92 0.50
C TYR A 117 9.63 -16.80 1.00
N LYS A 118 9.91 -17.19 2.25
CA LYS A 118 11.24 -17.15 2.84
C LYS A 118 12.24 -17.89 1.94
N GLY A 119 13.36 -17.24 1.65
CA GLY A 119 14.36 -17.77 0.74
C GLY A 119 13.95 -17.80 -0.72
N ARG A 120 12.90 -17.06 -1.12
CA ARG A 120 12.48 -16.94 -2.52
C ARG A 120 12.49 -15.49 -2.98
N LEU A 121 12.81 -15.33 -4.26
CA LEU A 121 12.77 -14.06 -4.95
C LEU A 121 11.33 -13.58 -5.13
N VAL A 122 11.10 -12.31 -4.82
CA VAL A 122 9.87 -11.57 -5.06
C VAL A 122 10.19 -10.22 -5.69
N THR A 123 9.28 -9.69 -6.50
CA THR A 123 9.37 -8.34 -7.06
C THR A 123 8.24 -7.49 -6.48
N LEU A 124 8.59 -6.36 -5.88
CA LEU A 124 7.63 -5.38 -5.37
C LEU A 124 7.88 -4.03 -6.05
N THR A 125 6.79 -3.32 -6.33
CA THR A 125 6.83 -1.95 -6.85
C THR A 125 5.98 -1.07 -5.96
N GLY A 126 6.50 0.11 -5.63
CA GLY A 126 5.81 1.03 -4.74
C GLY A 126 6.55 2.34 -4.56
N ARG A 127 6.34 2.92 -3.38
CA ARG A 127 6.82 4.24 -3.00
C ARG A 127 7.79 4.13 -1.84
N VAL A 128 8.92 4.81 -1.89
CA VAL A 128 9.91 4.82 -0.80
C VAL A 128 9.75 6.10 0.00
N ARG A 129 9.51 5.97 1.31
CA ARG A 129 9.36 7.11 2.25
C ARG A 129 10.57 7.35 3.14
N LYS A 130 11.51 6.42 3.12
CA LYS A 130 12.77 6.51 3.86
C LYS A 130 13.82 5.73 3.08
N LEU A 131 14.94 6.38 2.81
CA LEU A 131 16.13 5.76 2.26
C LEU A 131 17.33 6.26 3.05
N ILE A 132 18.04 5.33 3.68
CA ILE A 132 19.26 5.63 4.44
C ILE A 132 20.38 4.70 3.96
N HIS A 133 21.62 5.12 4.16
CA HIS A 133 22.79 4.28 3.93
C HIS A 133 23.65 4.20 5.20
N TYR A 134 24.35 3.08 5.37
CA TYR A 134 25.22 2.86 6.52
C TYR A 134 26.38 1.92 6.16
N PRO A 135 27.52 2.00 6.88
CA PRO A 135 28.61 1.06 6.66
C PRO A 135 28.15 -0.35 7.02
N ALA A 136 28.47 -1.30 6.15
CA ALA A 136 28.32 -2.72 6.45
C ALA A 136 29.29 -3.11 7.57
N GLU A 137 28.86 -4.04 8.43
CA GLU A 137 29.77 -4.74 9.32
C GLU A 137 30.82 -5.53 8.53
N LYS A 138 31.90 -5.93 9.21
CA LYS A 138 32.96 -6.76 8.60
C LYS A 138 32.35 -8.05 8.05
N ASN A 139 32.57 -8.28 6.75
CA ASN A 139 32.12 -9.47 6.03
C ASN A 139 33.20 -9.93 5.05
N GLU A 140 33.12 -11.19 4.64
CA GLU A 140 34.13 -11.83 3.78
C GLU A 140 33.99 -11.44 2.30
N TYR A 141 32.90 -10.77 1.92
CA TYR A 141 32.56 -10.44 0.52
C TYR A 141 32.90 -9.00 0.14
N GLY A 142 33.52 -8.24 1.03
CA GLY A 142 33.93 -6.87 0.78
C GLY A 142 32.78 -5.90 0.55
N ILE A 143 31.56 -6.21 1.01
CA ILE A 143 30.43 -5.29 0.99
C ILE A 143 30.73 -4.20 2.03
N LYS A 144 30.80 -2.93 1.62
CA LYS A 144 31.20 -1.82 2.50
C LYS A 144 30.05 -0.93 2.91
N THR A 145 29.03 -0.81 2.07
CA THR A 145 27.89 0.08 2.26
C THR A 145 26.62 -0.70 1.98
N LEU A 146 25.61 -0.46 2.81
CA LEU A 146 24.26 -0.96 2.62
C LEU A 146 23.29 0.21 2.56
N TYR A 147 22.22 0.03 1.82
CA TYR A 147 21.10 0.95 1.73
C TYR A 147 19.86 0.28 2.27
N GLU A 148 19.15 0.95 3.17
CA GLU A 148 17.87 0.50 3.71
C GLU A 148 16.76 1.43 3.22
N ALA A 149 15.81 0.86 2.48
CA ALA A 149 14.65 1.54 1.95
C ALA A 149 13.36 1.01 2.58
N TRP A 150 12.45 1.93 2.91
CA TRP A 150 11.13 1.60 3.43
C TRP A 150 10.12 1.77 2.30
N LEU A 151 9.79 0.65 1.66
CA LEU A 151 8.94 0.57 0.48
C LEU A 151 7.48 0.32 0.89
N PHE A 152 6.56 1.10 0.33
CA PHE A 152 5.12 0.97 0.53
C PHE A 152 4.47 0.62 -0.81
N THR A 153 3.90 -0.57 -0.92
CA THR A 153 3.15 -0.99 -2.10
C THR A 153 1.70 -0.52 -1.99
N ASP A 154 0.98 -0.47 -3.11
CA ASP A 154 -0.41 0.01 -3.11
C ASP A 154 -1.34 -0.84 -2.24
N ASP A 155 -0.99 -2.11 -2.02
CA ASP A 155 -1.70 -3.08 -1.19
C ASP A 155 -1.15 -3.22 0.24
N SER A 156 -0.13 -2.43 0.64
CA SER A 156 0.47 -2.51 1.99
C SER A 156 -0.11 -1.56 3.02
N GLN A 157 -0.99 -0.64 2.62
CA GLN A 157 -1.57 0.41 3.48
C GLN A 157 -0.46 1.26 4.15
N GLN A 158 -0.31 1.17 5.47
CA GLN A 158 0.73 1.87 6.24
C GLN A 158 1.87 0.94 6.69
N ASN A 159 1.91 -0.31 6.24
CA ASN A 159 2.98 -1.24 6.58
C ASN A 159 4.06 -1.20 5.49
N PRO A 160 5.33 -0.99 5.86
CA PRO A 160 6.42 -1.04 4.90
C PRO A 160 6.81 -2.49 4.61
N THR A 161 7.46 -2.67 3.46
CA THR A 161 8.48 -3.68 3.25
C THR A 161 9.84 -3.01 3.47
N VAL A 162 10.63 -3.54 4.39
CA VAL A 162 12.01 -3.09 4.59
C VAL A 162 12.87 -3.78 3.53
N VAL A 163 13.61 -2.99 2.76
CA VAL A 163 14.52 -3.49 1.73
C VAL A 163 15.92 -3.12 2.15
N VAL A 164 16.82 -4.10 2.24
CA VAL A 164 18.25 -3.83 2.32
C VAL A 164 18.92 -4.24 1.02
N CYS A 165 19.70 -3.33 0.44
CA CYS A 165 20.37 -3.55 -0.83
C CYS A 165 21.79 -3.01 -0.86
N THR A 166 22.56 -3.48 -1.84
CA THR A 166 23.98 -3.10 -1.99
C THR A 166 24.20 -1.97 -2.97
N ASP A 167 23.21 -1.64 -3.80
CA ASP A 167 23.31 -0.57 -4.78
C ASP A 167 21.98 0.16 -4.95
N VAL A 168 22.07 1.43 -5.32
CA VAL A 168 20.93 2.31 -5.60
C VAL A 168 21.27 3.20 -6.79
N PRO A 169 20.27 3.74 -7.50
CA PRO A 169 20.50 4.74 -8.55
C PRO A 169 21.40 5.87 -8.05
N PRO A 170 22.30 6.42 -8.90
CA PRO A 170 23.26 7.46 -8.50
C PRO A 170 22.63 8.65 -7.77
N GLU A 171 21.41 9.02 -8.16
CA GLU A 171 20.62 10.13 -7.61
C GLU A 171 20.15 9.87 -6.16
N LEU A 172 20.14 8.61 -5.74
CA LEU A 172 19.64 8.15 -4.45
C LEU A 172 20.76 7.73 -3.48
N LYS A 173 22.03 7.86 -3.86
CA LYS A 173 23.18 7.42 -3.05
C LYS A 173 23.25 8.12 -1.69
N ASP A 174 22.86 9.39 -1.64
CA ASP A 174 22.84 10.19 -0.41
C ASP A 174 21.46 10.18 0.29
N GLY A 175 20.58 9.23 -0.07
CA GLY A 175 19.21 9.13 0.42
C GLY A 175 18.19 9.70 -0.57
N LEU A 176 17.04 10.14 -0.06
CA LEU A 176 16.01 10.77 -0.90
C LEU A 176 16.49 12.14 -1.42
N PRO A 177 16.07 12.54 -2.64
CA PRO A 177 16.40 13.87 -3.16
C PRO A 177 15.96 14.98 -2.20
N LYS A 178 16.77 16.04 -2.08
CA LYS A 178 16.46 17.16 -1.16
C LYS A 178 15.07 17.74 -1.43
N GLY A 179 14.30 17.97 -0.37
CA GLY A 179 12.92 18.48 -0.46
C GLY A 179 11.88 17.43 -0.86
N THR A 180 12.27 16.14 -0.92
CA THR A 180 11.37 15.03 -1.24
C THR A 180 11.29 14.05 -0.07
N ASP A 181 10.08 13.88 0.49
CA ASP A 181 9.83 12.92 1.57
C ASP A 181 9.37 11.54 1.05
N VAL A 182 9.04 11.46 -0.24
CA VAL A 182 8.59 10.23 -0.90
C VAL A 182 8.95 10.21 -2.37
N ILE A 183 9.47 9.09 -2.84
CA ILE A 183 9.65 8.83 -4.28
C ILE A 183 8.76 7.67 -4.71
N ASP A 184 8.14 7.81 -5.88
CA ASP A 184 7.26 6.80 -6.45
C ASP A 184 7.99 5.94 -7.49
N HIS A 185 7.35 4.84 -7.89
CA HIS A 185 7.81 3.95 -8.96
C HIS A 185 9.20 3.35 -8.71
N VAL A 186 9.44 3.00 -7.44
CA VAL A 186 10.59 2.21 -7.05
C VAL A 186 10.22 0.74 -7.14
N THR A 187 11.02 -0.02 -7.89
CA THR A 187 10.91 -1.47 -8.00
C THR A 187 12.11 -2.12 -7.33
N VAL A 188 11.84 -3.20 -6.60
CA VAL A 188 12.86 -4.04 -5.99
C VAL A 188 12.58 -5.49 -6.37
N THR A 189 13.64 -6.22 -6.69
CA THR A 189 13.61 -7.68 -6.78
C THR A 189 14.64 -8.24 -5.81
N GLY A 190 14.21 -9.17 -4.95
CA GLY A 190 15.06 -9.66 -3.88
C GLY A 190 14.47 -10.84 -3.12
N TYR A 191 15.30 -11.48 -2.30
CA TYR A 191 14.88 -12.61 -1.47
C TYR A 191 14.13 -12.10 -0.24
N LEU A 192 12.96 -12.69 0.06
CA LEU A 192 12.37 -12.51 1.39
C LEU A 192 13.26 -13.23 2.41
N PHE A 193 13.87 -12.46 3.31
CA PHE A 193 14.78 -12.98 4.32
C PHE A 193 14.02 -13.41 5.57
N LYS A 194 13.27 -12.49 6.17
CA LYS A 194 12.46 -12.75 7.37
C LYS A 194 11.36 -11.73 7.57
N MET A 195 10.47 -11.99 8.52
CA MET A 195 9.61 -10.96 9.11
C MET A 195 10.40 -10.21 10.19
N TYR A 196 10.73 -8.95 9.91
CA TYR A 196 11.60 -8.09 10.71
C TYR A 196 10.80 -7.23 11.69
N VAL A 197 11.23 -7.19 12.95
CA VAL A 197 10.67 -6.34 13.99
C VAL A 197 11.28 -4.94 13.91
N TYR A 198 10.44 -3.91 13.92
CA TYR A 198 10.87 -2.51 13.91
C TYR A 198 10.02 -1.66 14.85
N ASN A 199 10.58 -0.53 15.29
CA ASN A 199 9.84 0.45 16.07
C ASN A 199 9.21 1.47 15.14
N ALA A 200 7.88 1.46 15.07
CA ALA A 200 7.12 2.58 14.54
C ALA A 200 7.00 3.68 15.61
N GLN A 201 6.40 4.82 15.25
CA GLN A 201 6.20 5.94 16.18
C GLN A 201 5.27 5.59 17.34
N ASP A 202 4.32 4.68 17.11
CA ASP A 202 3.26 4.32 18.04
C ASP A 202 3.48 2.97 18.74
N ALA A 203 4.03 1.99 18.02
CA ALA A 203 4.19 0.63 18.53
C ALA A 203 5.33 -0.11 17.83
N THR A 204 5.79 -1.19 18.46
CA THR A 204 6.62 -2.19 17.79
C THR A 204 5.77 -2.97 16.79
N ARG A 205 6.23 -3.05 15.55
CA ARG A 205 5.54 -3.67 14.43
C ARG A 205 6.45 -4.65 13.69
N VAL A 206 5.88 -5.43 12.79
CA VAL A 206 6.61 -6.36 11.93
C VAL A 206 6.44 -5.97 10.46
N ALA A 207 7.49 -6.17 9.67
CA ALA A 207 7.50 -5.92 8.23
C ALA A 207 8.25 -7.05 7.51
N PRO A 208 7.90 -7.38 6.26
CA PRO A 208 8.76 -8.19 5.42
C PRO A 208 10.12 -7.52 5.25
N LEU A 209 11.21 -8.27 5.43
CA LEU A 209 12.57 -7.83 5.10
C LEU A 209 13.02 -8.53 3.81
N ILE A 210 13.31 -7.73 2.78
CA ILE A 210 13.82 -8.19 1.49
C ILE A 210 15.28 -7.79 1.36
N LEU A 211 16.13 -8.75 0.99
CA LEU A 211 17.50 -8.49 0.56
C LEU A 211 17.54 -8.41 -0.96
N ALA A 212 18.10 -7.33 -1.50
CA ALA A 212 18.15 -7.06 -2.94
C ALA A 212 19.57 -6.67 -3.39
N GLY A 213 19.89 -6.90 -4.66
CA GLY A 213 21.15 -6.43 -5.24
C GLY A 213 21.13 -4.91 -5.41
N GLN A 214 20.04 -4.41 -6.02
CA GLN A 214 19.86 -3.00 -6.35
C GLN A 214 18.40 -2.55 -6.21
N LEU A 215 18.19 -1.25 -5.99
CA LEU A 215 16.91 -0.58 -6.23
C LEU A 215 16.81 -0.09 -7.67
N GLU A 216 15.62 -0.17 -8.26
CA GLU A 216 15.32 0.44 -9.54
C GLU A 216 14.36 1.60 -9.32
N TRP A 217 14.74 2.80 -9.74
CA TRP A 217 13.86 3.97 -9.70
C TRP A 217 13.57 4.44 -11.11
N THR A 218 12.29 4.46 -11.48
CA THR A 218 11.85 5.01 -12.77
C THR A 218 10.95 6.21 -12.49
N PRO A 219 11.48 7.45 -12.50
CA PRO A 219 10.67 8.62 -12.21
C PRO A 219 9.51 8.73 -13.22
N GLN A 220 8.30 8.99 -12.72
CA GLN A 220 7.18 9.35 -13.58
C GLN A 220 7.49 10.70 -14.21
N VAL A 221 7.53 10.74 -15.54
CA VAL A 221 7.48 12.01 -16.25
C VAL A 221 6.06 12.53 -16.09
N VAL A 222 5.86 13.51 -15.22
CA VAL A 222 4.55 14.17 -15.07
C VAL A 222 4.23 14.83 -16.40
N ASP A 223 3.17 14.40 -17.08
CA ASP A 223 2.66 15.08 -18.26
C ASP A 223 1.95 16.36 -17.84
N GLU A 224 2.71 17.46 -17.76
CA GLU A 224 2.23 18.80 -17.45
C GLU A 224 1.03 19.23 -18.31
N LYS A 225 0.91 18.71 -19.55
CA LYS A 225 -0.21 19.07 -20.45
C LYS A 225 -1.53 18.47 -19.99
N GLY A 226 -1.52 17.25 -19.43
CA GLY A 226 -2.73 16.59 -18.93
C GLY A 226 -3.34 17.31 -17.72
N SER A 227 -2.49 17.80 -16.81
CA SER A 227 -2.90 18.55 -15.61
C SER A 227 -3.58 19.89 -15.96
N LEU A 228 -2.99 20.63 -16.91
CA LEU A 228 -3.54 21.92 -17.37
C LEU A 228 -4.90 21.75 -18.04
N LEU A 229 -5.07 20.73 -18.90
CA LEU A 229 -6.35 20.45 -19.56
C LEU A 229 -7.43 20.04 -18.55
N PHE A 230 -7.09 19.20 -17.57
CA PHE A 230 -8.03 18.82 -16.52
C PHE A 230 -8.46 20.01 -15.66
N SER A 231 -7.52 20.88 -15.27
CA SER A 231 -7.81 22.10 -14.53
C SER A 231 -8.70 23.07 -15.33
N GLN A 232 -8.50 23.18 -16.65
CA GLN A 232 -9.32 24.02 -17.52
C GLN A 232 -10.75 23.46 -17.66
N ILE A 233 -10.90 22.14 -17.80
CA ILE A 233 -12.22 21.49 -17.85
C ILE A 233 -12.96 21.70 -16.52
N LEU A 234 -12.28 21.54 -15.39
CA LEU A 234 -12.86 21.73 -14.06
C LEU A 234 -13.29 23.19 -13.82
N ALA A 235 -12.43 24.14 -14.20
CA ALA A 235 -12.77 25.57 -14.12
C ALA A 235 -13.96 25.92 -15.02
N GLY A 236 -13.99 25.41 -16.26
CA GLY A 236 -15.09 25.63 -17.20
C GLY A 236 -16.42 25.06 -16.70
N THR A 237 -16.41 23.84 -16.16
CA THR A 237 -17.61 23.21 -15.57
C THR A 237 -18.12 23.98 -14.36
N LEU A 238 -17.22 24.47 -13.49
CA LEU A 238 -17.60 25.30 -12.34
C LEU A 238 -18.25 26.63 -12.77
N ILE A 239 -17.70 27.30 -13.80
CA ILE A 239 -18.27 28.54 -14.34
C ILE A 239 -19.67 28.30 -14.91
N ILE A 240 -19.87 27.21 -15.66
CA ILE A 240 -21.18 26.85 -16.24
C ILE A 240 -22.21 26.58 -15.13
N LEU A 241 -21.81 25.89 -14.06
CA LEU A 241 -22.68 25.66 -12.90
C LEU A 241 -23.10 26.97 -12.23
N ILE A 242 -22.15 27.87 -11.96
CA ILE A 242 -22.42 29.18 -11.36
C ILE A 242 -23.35 30.01 -12.25
N ALA A 243 -23.08 30.05 -13.55
CA ALA A 243 -23.92 30.75 -14.52
C ALA A 243 -25.34 30.15 -14.58
N GLY A 244 -25.47 28.82 -14.52
CA GLY A 244 -26.76 28.13 -14.47
C GLY A 244 -27.57 28.49 -13.23
N VAL A 245 -26.94 28.53 -12.05
CA VAL A 245 -27.58 28.95 -10.79
C VAL A 245 -27.99 30.42 -10.86
N ALA A 246 -27.11 31.30 -11.31
CA ALA A 246 -27.42 32.72 -11.46
C ALA A 246 -28.59 32.96 -12.44
N PHE A 247 -28.61 32.23 -13.56
CA PHE A 247 -29.70 32.30 -14.54
C PHE A 247 -31.03 31.79 -13.95
N ALA A 248 -31.01 30.70 -13.19
CA ALA A 248 -32.18 30.18 -12.49
C ALA A 248 -32.73 31.18 -11.47
N MET A 249 -31.84 31.81 -10.67
CA MET A 249 -32.22 32.85 -9.71
C MET A 249 -32.79 34.09 -10.41
N TRP A 250 -32.21 34.52 -11.53
CA TRP A 250 -32.72 35.64 -12.30
C TRP A 250 -34.13 35.36 -12.85
N LYS A 251 -34.36 34.15 -13.39
CA LYS A 251 -35.68 33.73 -13.89
C LYS A 251 -36.72 33.63 -12.76
N ALA A 252 -36.32 33.18 -11.57
CA ALA A 252 -37.21 33.17 -10.39
C ALA A 252 -37.58 34.58 -9.94
N SER A 253 -36.60 35.51 -9.93
CA SER A 253 -36.82 36.91 -9.53
C SER A 253 -37.76 37.68 -10.47
N GLN A 254 -37.75 37.35 -11.77
CA GLN A 254 -38.65 37.93 -12.76
C GLN A 254 -40.11 37.51 -12.53
N LYS A 255 -40.34 36.25 -12.15
CA LYS A 255 -41.70 35.78 -11.80
C LYS A 255 -42.25 36.47 -10.55
N ASP A 256 -41.40 36.70 -9.56
CA ASP A 256 -41.80 37.29 -8.28
C ASP A 256 -42.21 38.77 -8.41
N LYS A 257 -41.62 39.50 -9.37
CA LYS A 257 -42.05 40.87 -9.71
C LYS A 257 -43.50 40.94 -10.22
N GLN A 258 -43.92 39.97 -11.03
CA GLN A 258 -45.29 39.93 -11.58
C GLN A 258 -46.34 39.64 -10.48
N PHE A 259 -46.01 38.81 -9.49
CA PHE A 259 -46.88 38.56 -8.34
C PHE A 259 -46.98 39.76 -7.38
N ARG A 260 -45.88 40.52 -7.21
CA ARG A 260 -45.90 41.77 -6.42
C ARG A 260 -46.80 42.82 -7.04
N GLU A 261 -46.74 43.02 -8.35
CA GLU A 261 -47.59 43.98 -9.05
C GLU A 261 -49.08 43.58 -9.01
N ALA A 262 -49.39 42.28 -9.10
CA ALA A 262 -50.76 41.79 -8.96
C ALA A 262 -51.34 42.00 -7.54
N ARG A 263 -50.53 41.84 -6.49
CA ARG A 263 -50.96 42.14 -5.10
C ARG A 263 -51.09 43.64 -4.83
N LEU A 264 -50.19 44.46 -5.38
CA LEU A 264 -50.27 45.91 -5.21
C LEU A 264 -51.54 46.50 -5.84
N LYS A 265 -51.95 46.02 -7.02
CA LYS A 265 -53.23 46.42 -7.65
C LYS A 265 -54.46 45.98 -6.86
N THR A 266 -54.43 44.80 -6.24
CA THR A 266 -55.53 44.31 -5.39
C THR A 266 -55.67 45.13 -4.10
N SER A 267 -54.56 45.63 -3.55
CA SER A 267 -54.58 46.48 -2.34
C SER A 267 -54.93 47.94 -2.63
N GLU A 268 -54.62 48.46 -3.81
CA GLU A 268 -54.98 49.84 -4.21
C GLU A 268 -56.50 49.99 -4.46
N GLU A 269 -57.18 48.91 -4.88
CA GLU A 269 -58.64 48.89 -5.04
C GLU A 269 -59.41 48.83 -3.70
N GLN A 270 -58.77 48.35 -2.62
CA GLN A 270 -59.39 48.22 -1.29
C GLN A 270 -59.19 49.41 -0.35
N VAL A 271 -58.33 50.39 -0.67
CA VAL A 271 -58.10 51.57 0.19
C VAL A 271 -58.53 52.84 -0.53
N SER A 272 -59.85 53.07 -0.58
CA SER A 272 -60.42 54.35 -0.98
C SER A 272 -60.36 55.35 0.18
N PHE A 273 -59.45 56.32 0.09
CA PHE A 273 -59.23 57.37 1.10
C PHE A 273 -60.39 58.40 1.24
N ASN A 274 -61.45 58.30 0.45
CA ASN A 274 -62.63 59.19 0.51
C ASN A 274 -63.55 58.96 1.73
N GLN A 275 -63.29 57.96 2.57
CA GLN A 275 -64.14 57.61 3.72
C GLN A 275 -63.62 58.09 5.08
N LEU A 276 -62.51 58.83 5.14
CA LEU A 276 -61.91 59.30 6.40
C LEU A 276 -62.30 60.74 6.80
N GLU A 277 -63.19 61.40 6.05
CA GLU A 277 -63.52 62.81 6.24
C GLU A 277 -65.00 62.99 6.63
N SER A 278 -65.38 62.55 7.84
CA SER A 278 -66.66 62.92 8.48
C SER A 278 -66.63 62.71 10.01
N PRO A 279 -66.57 63.77 10.83
CA PRO A 279 -66.77 63.72 12.29
C PRO A 279 -68.24 64.01 12.71
N PRO A 280 -68.65 63.73 13.97
CA PRO A 280 -69.79 62.86 14.29
C PRO A 280 -70.99 63.55 14.98
N ALA A 281 -72.16 62.90 15.02
CA ALA A 281 -73.27 63.30 15.91
C ALA A 281 -74.19 62.11 16.34
N ALA A 282 -74.04 61.76 17.63
CA ALA A 282 -75.04 61.39 18.66
C ALA A 282 -76.17 60.33 18.44
N THR A 283 -75.98 59.20 19.14
CA THR A 283 -76.79 58.64 20.27
C THR A 283 -78.25 58.17 20.09
N GLN A 284 -78.53 56.89 20.45
CA GLN A 284 -79.45 56.38 21.51
C GLN A 284 -79.53 54.80 21.50
N VAL A 285 -79.05 54.05 22.52
CA VAL A 285 -79.68 53.52 23.79
C VAL A 285 -80.69 52.36 23.53
N GLU A 286 -80.37 51.04 23.61
CA GLU A 286 -80.24 50.04 24.75
C GLU A 286 -81.28 48.86 24.55
N PRO A 287 -81.36 47.76 25.33
CA PRO A 287 -80.43 46.61 25.54
C PRO A 287 -81.10 45.20 25.39
N LYS A 288 -80.32 44.09 25.28
CA LYS A 288 -80.71 42.80 25.92
C LYS A 288 -79.56 41.77 26.08
N LEU A 289 -79.62 41.14 27.26
CA LEU A 289 -78.74 40.18 27.95
C LEU A 289 -78.52 38.79 27.32
N ALA A 290 -77.48 38.13 27.85
CA ALA A 290 -77.24 36.69 28.07
C ALA A 290 -76.66 35.90 26.87
N ALA A 291 -75.69 34.99 26.97
CA ALA A 291 -74.97 34.28 28.04
C ALA A 291 -73.68 33.71 27.38
N GLU A 292 -72.46 33.84 27.92
CA GLU A 292 -71.80 32.94 28.90
C GLU A 292 -70.66 32.09 28.27
N SER A 293 -69.63 31.86 29.08
CA SER A 293 -68.44 30.98 28.92
C SER A 293 -67.25 31.59 28.17
N LYS A 294 -66.21 32.15 28.84
CA LYS A 294 -65.06 31.46 29.51
C LYS A 294 -64.52 30.30 28.64
N SER A 295 -63.24 30.22 28.26
CA SER A 295 -62.04 30.40 29.09
C SER A 295 -60.74 30.46 28.24
N GLU A 296 -59.91 31.48 28.49
CA GLU A 296 -58.44 31.42 28.45
C GLU A 296 -57.91 30.49 29.59
N PRO A 297 -56.64 29.99 29.62
CA PRO A 297 -55.39 30.76 29.48
C PRO A 297 -54.30 30.05 28.64
N LYS A 298 -53.28 30.69 28.05
CA LYS A 298 -52.19 31.59 28.50
C LYS A 298 -51.10 30.92 29.35
N THR A 299 -49.88 30.94 28.78
CA THR A 299 -48.55 31.05 29.45
C THR A 299 -48.06 29.81 30.24
N GLU A 300 -46.77 29.45 30.37
CA GLU A 300 -45.50 30.19 30.37
C GLU A 300 -44.29 29.23 30.48
N SER A 301 -43.09 29.76 30.20
CA SER A 301 -41.75 29.44 30.76
C SER A 301 -41.18 28.01 30.66
N LYS A 302 -40.02 27.76 30.03
CA LYS A 302 -38.61 28.15 30.36
C LYS A 302 -37.97 27.27 31.46
N SER A 303 -36.97 26.47 31.08
CA SER A 303 -35.73 26.10 31.82
C SER A 303 -35.21 24.77 31.23
N GLU A 304 -34.06 24.72 30.54
CA GLU A 304 -32.70 24.64 31.10
C GLU A 304 -32.43 23.29 31.80
N SER A 305 -31.62 22.43 31.20
CA SER A 305 -30.64 21.59 31.93
C SER A 305 -29.60 20.97 31.01
N LYS A 306 -28.35 21.19 31.39
CA LYS A 306 -27.08 20.70 30.88
C LYS A 306 -26.59 19.59 31.82
N SER A 307 -26.06 18.49 31.29
CA SER A 307 -25.15 17.51 31.94
C SER A 307 -24.73 16.52 30.84
N ASP A 308 -23.51 16.50 30.29
CA ASP A 308 -22.21 16.23 30.91
C ASP A 308 -22.28 15.17 32.01
N ASP A 309 -21.88 13.94 31.69
CA ASP A 309 -21.07 13.14 32.61
C ASP A 309 -20.10 12.21 31.87
N LYS A 310 -18.94 12.04 32.49
CA LYS A 310 -17.64 11.66 31.94
C LYS A 310 -17.02 10.61 32.85
N THR A 311 -16.85 9.37 32.33
CA THR A 311 -15.68 8.47 32.60
C THR A 311 -15.62 7.87 34.04
N PRO A 312 -14.59 7.09 34.43
CA PRO A 312 -14.00 5.82 33.95
C PRO A 312 -14.26 4.62 34.90
N GLU A 313 -13.97 3.40 34.44
CA GLU A 313 -13.09 2.42 35.12
C GLU A 313 -12.56 1.40 34.09
#